data_AF-H8H1A5-F1
#
_entry.id   AF-H8H1A5-F1
#
_cell.length_a   1.000
_cell.length_b   1.000
_cell.length_c   1.000
_cell.angle_alpha   90.00
_cell.angle_beta   90.00
_cell.angle_gamma   90.00
#
_symmetry.space_group_name_H-M   'P 1'
#
loop_
_entity.id
_entity.type
_entity.pdbx_description
1 polymer ?
#
loop_
_entity_poly.entity_id
_entity_poly.type
_entity_poly.pdbx_seq_one_letter_code
_entity_poly.pdbx_strand_id
1 'polypeptide(L)'
;MSPSVTPSARTLHPMSGLRSLLVGAHCFFLHPIAVYRAWVALYGPARDARLLLAFLLHDVGYALTSDLDGPQGERHVELGARLMTRLCDPRASRQPRTTPWGTLTLGPWGEFTLLHSRYYARHLGLQPSRLCAADKLAITFEPAYELRVILSGEVQEYLRHAQAGRYPDVQLPEGAGVRLWATLTKAAMRHWAWTHAAVLTPEPGGPS
;
A
#
# COMPACT_ATOMS: atom_id res chain seq x y z
N MET A 1 16.01 27.63 40.65
CA MET A 1 14.86 26.93 40.03
C MET A 1 14.71 27.47 38.62
N SER A 2 15.23 26.76 37.62
CA SER A 2 15.11 27.16 36.22
C SER A 2 13.78 26.63 35.66
N PRO A 3 12.96 27.43 34.98
CA PRO A 3 11.72 26.93 34.41
C PRO A 3 12.05 26.01 33.23
N SER A 4 11.54 24.78 33.29
CA SER A 4 11.61 23.84 32.17
C SER A 4 10.76 24.38 31.02
N VAL A 5 11.41 24.76 29.92
CA VAL A 5 10.72 25.02 28.66
C VAL A 5 10.31 23.67 28.08
N THR A 6 9.05 23.29 28.27
CA THR A 6 8.43 22.20 27.52
C THR A 6 8.43 22.60 26.04
N PRO A 7 9.00 21.81 25.13
CA PRO A 7 8.92 22.11 23.72
C PRO A 7 7.45 21.99 23.30
N SER A 8 6.92 23.09 22.76
CA SER A 8 5.59 23.15 22.13
C SER A 8 5.47 21.99 21.15
N ALA A 9 4.48 21.11 21.38
CA ALA A 9 4.11 20.08 20.44
C ALA A 9 3.72 20.78 19.14
N ARG A 10 4.61 20.76 18.15
CA ARG A 10 4.27 21.19 16.78
C ARG A 10 3.05 20.40 16.37
N THR A 11 1.92 21.09 16.23
CA THR A 11 0.74 20.61 15.56
C THR A 11 1.18 20.21 14.15
N LEU A 12 1.40 18.91 13.95
CA LEU A 12 1.61 18.34 12.63
C LEU A 12 0.38 18.72 11.81
N HIS A 13 0.62 19.42 10.69
CA HIS A 13 -0.43 19.66 9.71
C HIS A 13 -1.12 18.31 9.41
N PRO A 14 -2.47 18.26 9.36
CA PRO A 14 -3.18 17.02 9.03
C PRO A 14 -2.63 16.50 7.70
N MET A 15 -1.97 15.35 7.78
CA MET A 15 -1.31 14.71 6.64
C MET A 15 -2.42 14.16 5.76
N SER A 16 -2.74 14.79 4.64
CA SER A 16 -3.75 14.23 3.73
C SER A 16 -3.09 13.17 2.84
N GLY A 17 -3.68 11.98 2.74
CA GLY A 17 -3.26 10.97 1.77
C GLY A 17 -3.36 11.47 0.31
N LEU A 18 -4.02 12.62 0.07
CA LEU A 18 -3.90 13.37 -1.18
C LEU A 18 -2.45 13.79 -1.51
N ARG A 19 -1.63 14.20 -0.54
CA ARG A 19 -0.22 14.51 -0.79
C ARG A 19 0.58 13.27 -1.20
N SER A 20 0.26 12.12 -0.62
CA SER A 20 0.83 10.83 -1.00
C SER A 20 0.57 10.51 -2.47
N LEU A 21 -0.68 10.69 -2.91
CA LEU A 21 -1.08 10.47 -4.31
C LEU A 21 -0.49 11.46 -5.31
N LEU A 22 -0.15 12.68 -4.89
CA LEU A 22 0.38 13.70 -5.80
C LEU A 22 1.90 13.68 -5.89
N VAL A 23 2.60 13.56 -4.76
CA VAL A 23 4.06 13.74 -4.68
C VAL A 23 4.79 12.72 -3.81
N GLY A 24 4.07 11.84 -3.12
CA GLY A 24 4.62 10.90 -2.15
C GLY A 24 4.85 9.49 -2.71
N ALA A 25 4.78 8.49 -1.82
CA ALA A 25 5.03 7.08 -2.19
C ALA A 25 4.02 6.59 -3.23
N HIS A 26 2.74 6.92 -3.06
CA HIS A 26 1.65 6.39 -3.90
C HIS A 26 1.32 7.33 -5.07
N CYS A 27 2.32 8.06 -5.56
CA CYS A 27 2.16 9.04 -6.63
C CYS A 27 1.45 8.42 -7.86
N PHE A 28 0.25 8.89 -8.19
CA PHE A 28 -0.70 8.23 -9.10
C PHE A 28 -0.17 7.96 -10.51
N PHE A 29 0.85 8.70 -10.98
CA PHE A 29 1.45 8.47 -12.29
C PHE A 29 2.76 7.68 -12.24
N LEU A 30 3.47 7.64 -11.11
CA LEU A 30 4.73 6.89 -10.99
C LEU A 30 4.50 5.50 -10.40
N HIS A 31 3.69 5.42 -9.36
CA HIS A 31 3.48 4.19 -8.61
C HIS A 31 2.84 3.09 -9.46
N PRO A 32 1.78 3.33 -10.26
CA PRO A 32 1.22 2.28 -11.13
C PRO A 32 2.21 1.76 -12.17
N ILE A 33 3.13 2.60 -12.67
CA ILE A 33 4.20 2.18 -13.59
C ILE A 33 5.20 1.28 -12.86
N ALA A 34 5.56 1.63 -11.63
CA ALA A 34 6.44 0.82 -10.80
C ALA A 34 5.79 -0.54 -10.43
N VAL A 35 4.50 -0.55 -10.11
CA VAL A 35 3.70 -1.77 -9.89
C VAL A 35 3.69 -2.64 -11.15
N TYR A 36 3.48 -2.06 -12.33
CA TYR A 36 3.55 -2.81 -13.58
C TYR A 36 4.92 -3.48 -13.77
N ARG A 37 6.02 -2.75 -13.56
CA ARG A 37 7.39 -3.31 -13.66
C ARG A 37 7.63 -4.42 -12.64
N ALA A 38 7.15 -4.25 -11.41
CA ALA A 38 7.22 -5.27 -10.37
C ALA A 38 6.40 -6.50 -10.73
N TRP A 39 5.19 -6.32 -11.27
CA TRP A 39 4.36 -7.42 -11.77
C TRP A 39 5.09 -8.21 -12.85
N VAL A 40 5.65 -7.53 -13.85
CA VAL A 40 6.40 -8.19 -14.94
C VAL A 40 7.57 -8.99 -14.40
N ALA A 41 8.28 -8.47 -13.39
CA ALA A 41 9.37 -9.18 -12.75
C ALA A 41 8.91 -10.46 -12.02
N LEU A 42 7.77 -10.41 -11.32
CA LEU A 42 7.28 -11.52 -10.49
C LEU A 42 6.50 -12.58 -11.30
N TYR A 43 5.70 -12.14 -12.27
CA TYR A 43 4.67 -12.98 -12.90
C TYR A 43 4.68 -12.93 -14.43
N GLY A 44 5.52 -12.09 -15.04
CA GLY A 44 5.55 -11.87 -16.48
C GLY A 44 4.55 -10.82 -16.99
N PRO A 45 4.47 -10.61 -18.32
CA PRO A 45 3.69 -9.51 -18.91
C PRO A 45 2.21 -9.50 -18.52
N ALA A 46 1.75 -8.37 -17.95
CA ALA A 46 0.32 -8.13 -17.67
C ALA A 46 -0.43 -7.81 -18.96
N ARG A 47 -1.16 -8.80 -19.50
CA ARG A 47 -1.93 -8.67 -20.75
C ARG A 47 -3.41 -8.36 -20.53
N ASP A 48 -3.92 -8.55 -19.31
CA ASP A 48 -5.31 -8.24 -18.96
C ASP A 48 -5.46 -6.75 -18.62
N ALA A 49 -6.31 -6.04 -19.36
CA ALA A 49 -6.57 -4.62 -19.12
C ALA A 49 -7.14 -4.34 -17.71
N ARG A 50 -7.87 -5.30 -17.12
CA ARG A 50 -8.42 -5.18 -15.75
C ARG A 50 -7.32 -5.18 -14.71
N LEU A 51 -6.22 -5.89 -14.97
CA LEU A 51 -5.04 -5.87 -14.12
C LEU A 51 -4.33 -4.51 -14.17
N LEU A 52 -4.25 -3.89 -15.36
CA LEU A 52 -3.74 -2.51 -15.49
C LEU A 52 -4.62 -1.51 -14.74
N LEU A 53 -5.95 -1.67 -14.79
CA LEU A 53 -6.88 -0.88 -13.98
C LEU A 53 -6.66 -1.10 -12.48
N ALA A 54 -6.41 -2.34 -12.05
CA ALA A 54 -6.11 -2.63 -10.65
C ALA A 54 -4.83 -1.90 -10.19
N PHE A 55 -3.77 -1.88 -11.00
CA PHE A 55 -2.55 -1.12 -10.67
C PHE A 55 -2.81 0.37 -10.49
N LEU A 56 -3.66 0.95 -11.34
CA LEU A 56 -4.01 2.36 -11.29
C LEU A 56 -4.90 2.71 -10.08
N LEU A 57 -5.84 1.82 -9.74
CA LEU A 57 -6.95 2.16 -8.84
C LEU A 57 -6.77 1.65 -7.41
N HIS A 58 -5.84 0.73 -7.14
CA HIS A 58 -5.78 0.06 -5.84
C HIS A 58 -5.61 1.01 -4.65
N ASP A 59 -4.85 2.10 -4.84
CA ASP A 59 -4.48 3.05 -3.79
C ASP A 59 -5.25 4.38 -3.80
N VAL A 60 -6.20 4.57 -4.74
CA VAL A 60 -6.93 5.85 -4.86
C VAL A 60 -7.72 6.23 -3.61
N GLY A 61 -7.99 5.26 -2.72
CA GLY A 61 -8.62 5.52 -1.43
C GLY A 61 -7.77 6.35 -0.47
N TYR A 62 -6.45 6.45 -0.66
CA TYR A 62 -5.62 7.38 0.14
C TYR A 62 -6.09 8.83 0.01
N ALA A 63 -6.75 9.22 -1.09
CA ALA A 63 -7.35 10.54 -1.25
C ALA A 63 -8.36 10.90 -0.14
N LEU A 64 -8.93 9.89 0.52
CA LEU A 64 -9.95 10.03 1.56
C LEU A 64 -9.40 9.92 2.99
N THR A 65 -8.08 9.81 3.15
CA THR A 65 -7.43 9.51 4.44
C THR A 65 -6.64 10.70 4.97
N SER A 66 -6.62 10.87 6.29
CA SER A 66 -5.79 11.86 7.01
C SER A 66 -4.58 11.24 7.73
N ASP A 67 -4.36 9.94 7.52
CA ASP A 67 -3.28 9.11 8.05
C ASP A 67 -3.01 8.00 7.04
N LEU A 68 -1.75 7.62 6.83
CA LEU A 68 -1.40 6.58 5.85
C LEU A 68 -1.38 5.19 6.50
N ASP A 69 -0.80 5.10 7.70
CA ASP A 69 -0.65 3.86 8.45
C ASP A 69 -1.49 3.81 9.74
N GLY A 70 -2.39 4.77 9.92
CA GLY A 70 -3.37 4.78 11.00
C GLY A 70 -4.68 4.04 10.65
N PRO A 71 -5.68 4.08 11.55
CA PRO A 71 -6.95 3.36 11.36
C PRO A 71 -7.77 3.78 10.13
N GLN A 72 -7.63 5.01 9.62
CA GLN A 72 -8.31 5.43 8.39
C GLN A 72 -7.48 5.05 7.17
N GLY A 73 -6.16 5.20 7.27
CA GLY A 73 -5.19 4.75 6.29
C GLY A 73 -5.42 3.29 5.93
N GLU A 74 -5.65 2.41 6.91
CA GLU A 74 -5.96 0.99 6.69
C GLU A 74 -7.16 0.73 5.76
N ARG A 75 -8.08 1.69 5.62
CA ARG A 75 -9.27 1.58 4.77
C ARG A 75 -9.06 2.05 3.33
N HIS A 76 -7.87 2.53 2.94
CA HIS A 76 -7.60 3.01 1.58
C HIS A 76 -7.98 1.98 0.50
N VAL A 77 -7.83 0.69 0.80
CA VAL A 77 -8.13 -0.41 -0.11
C VAL A 77 -9.61 -0.48 -0.53
N GLU A 78 -10.53 0.03 0.29
CA GLU A 78 -11.98 -0.15 0.07
C GLU A 78 -12.47 0.60 -1.16
N LEU A 79 -11.94 1.80 -1.43
CA LEU A 79 -12.36 2.59 -2.58
C LEU A 79 -11.92 1.92 -3.89
N GLY A 80 -10.65 1.51 -3.98
CA GLY A 80 -10.12 0.79 -5.14
C GLY A 80 -10.89 -0.50 -5.41
N ALA A 81 -11.18 -1.28 -4.38
CA ALA A 81 -11.99 -2.50 -4.48
C ALA A 81 -13.41 -2.25 -5.00
N ARG A 82 -14.08 -1.18 -4.54
CA ARG A 82 -15.42 -0.80 -5.02
C ARG A 82 -15.40 -0.36 -6.48
N LEU A 83 -14.39 0.39 -6.90
CA LEU A 83 -14.24 0.82 -8.29
C LEU A 83 -13.98 -0.38 -9.21
N MET A 84 -13.05 -1.25 -8.84
CA MET A 84 -12.76 -2.48 -9.59
C MET A 84 -13.98 -3.40 -9.68
N THR A 85 -14.75 -3.53 -8.60
CA THR A 85 -16.04 -4.26 -8.65
C THR A 85 -17.02 -3.66 -9.65
N ARG A 86 -17.14 -2.32 -9.66
CA ARG A 86 -18.11 -1.65 -10.53
C ARG A 86 -17.71 -1.76 -12.01
N LEU A 87 -16.42 -1.66 -12.30
CA LEU A 87 -15.87 -1.59 -13.66
C LEU A 87 -15.63 -2.98 -14.27
N CYS A 88 -15.22 -3.96 -13.49
CA CYS A 88 -14.69 -5.23 -14.01
C CYS A 88 -15.51 -6.46 -13.63
N ASP A 89 -16.40 -6.37 -12.63
CA ASP A 89 -17.19 -7.51 -12.16
C ASP A 89 -18.67 -7.41 -12.57
N PRO A 90 -19.22 -8.43 -13.27
CA PRO A 90 -20.65 -8.53 -13.53
C PRO A 90 -21.46 -8.49 -12.23
N ARG A 91 -22.68 -7.92 -12.27
CA ARG A 91 -23.54 -7.85 -11.06
C ARG A 91 -23.81 -9.22 -10.43
N ALA A 92 -23.92 -10.27 -11.25
CA ALA A 92 -24.18 -11.64 -10.80
C ALA A 92 -23.01 -12.27 -10.02
N SER A 93 -21.78 -11.79 -10.19
CA SER A 93 -20.62 -12.32 -9.46
C SER A 93 -20.33 -11.57 -8.16
N ARG A 94 -21.14 -10.56 -7.80
CA ARG A 94 -20.90 -9.72 -6.63
C ARG A 94 -21.52 -10.35 -5.39
N GLN A 95 -20.71 -10.46 -4.33
CA GLN A 95 -21.09 -11.05 -3.05
C GLN A 95 -20.85 -10.04 -1.93
N PRO A 96 -21.66 -10.07 -0.85
CA PRO A 96 -21.36 -9.31 0.35
C PRO A 96 -20.09 -9.86 1.02
N ARG A 97 -19.20 -8.96 1.42
CA ARG A 97 -17.97 -9.22 2.18
C ARG A 97 -18.03 -8.41 3.46
N THR A 98 -18.08 -9.09 4.59
CA THR A 98 -17.96 -8.45 5.90
C THR A 98 -16.51 -8.08 6.14
N THR A 99 -16.28 -6.85 6.58
CA THR A 99 -14.98 -6.28 6.93
C THR A 99 -15.04 -5.68 8.34
N PRO A 100 -13.90 -5.35 8.96
CA PRO A 100 -13.89 -4.69 10.26
C PRO A 100 -14.67 -3.36 10.31
N TRP A 101 -14.91 -2.73 9.15
CA TRP A 101 -15.52 -1.41 9.03
C TRP A 101 -16.90 -1.42 8.37
N GLY A 102 -17.46 -2.60 8.11
CA GLY A 102 -18.82 -2.76 7.58
C GLY A 102 -18.92 -3.85 6.50
N THR A 103 -19.95 -3.76 5.68
CA THR A 103 -20.15 -4.72 4.58
C THR A 103 -19.86 -4.04 3.24
N LEU A 104 -19.00 -4.67 2.46
CA LEU A 104 -18.74 -4.33 1.06
C LEU A 104 -19.50 -5.28 0.15
N THR A 105 -19.87 -4.86 -1.05
CA THR A 105 -20.36 -5.75 -2.09
C THR A 105 -19.29 -5.80 -3.18
N LEU A 106 -18.62 -6.94 -3.30
CA LEU A 106 -17.42 -7.11 -4.13
C LEU A 106 -17.58 -8.28 -5.11
N GLY A 107 -17.03 -8.14 -6.31
CA GLY A 107 -16.78 -9.27 -7.20
C GLY A 107 -15.32 -9.72 -7.16
N PRO A 108 -14.93 -10.69 -8.01
CA PRO A 108 -13.57 -11.22 -8.02
C PRO A 108 -12.46 -10.18 -8.19
N TRP A 109 -12.62 -9.21 -9.09
CA TRP A 109 -11.62 -8.15 -9.27
C TRP A 109 -11.61 -7.16 -8.12
N GLY A 110 -12.78 -6.83 -7.57
CA GLY A 110 -12.86 -6.04 -6.34
C GLY A 110 -12.13 -6.68 -5.16
N GLU A 111 -12.31 -7.99 -4.97
CA GLU A 111 -11.63 -8.75 -3.92
C GLU A 111 -10.12 -8.87 -4.16
N PHE A 112 -9.71 -9.15 -5.39
CA PHE A 112 -8.30 -9.15 -5.78
C PHE A 112 -7.62 -7.81 -5.43
N THR A 113 -8.28 -6.69 -5.71
CA THR A 113 -7.79 -5.36 -5.36
C THR A 113 -7.86 -5.09 -3.87
N LEU A 114 -8.91 -5.52 -3.15
CA LEU A 114 -9.00 -5.36 -1.69
C LEU A 114 -7.82 -6.03 -0.96
N LEU A 115 -7.45 -7.23 -1.42
CA LEU A 115 -6.45 -8.07 -0.78
C LEU A 115 -5.00 -7.70 -1.10
N HIS A 116 -4.75 -6.52 -1.71
CA HIS A 116 -3.38 -6.04 -1.90
C HIS A 116 -2.73 -5.56 -0.59
N SER A 117 -3.51 -5.28 0.46
CA SER A 117 -2.98 -4.95 1.79
C SER A 117 -2.82 -6.20 2.65
N ARG A 118 -1.57 -6.48 3.08
CA ARG A 118 -1.26 -7.58 4.02
C ARG A 118 -2.06 -7.49 5.32
N TYR A 119 -2.25 -6.28 5.81
CA TYR A 119 -2.94 -6.02 7.06
C TYR A 119 -4.45 -6.24 6.91
N TYR A 120 -5.05 -5.71 5.84
CA TYR A 120 -6.48 -5.91 5.57
C TYR A 120 -6.79 -7.39 5.33
N ALA A 121 -5.97 -8.09 4.54
CA ALA A 121 -6.11 -9.52 4.30
C ALA A 121 -6.07 -10.33 5.61
N ARG A 122 -5.14 -9.99 6.53
CA ARG A 122 -5.05 -10.63 7.85
C ARG A 122 -6.32 -10.45 8.68
N HIS A 123 -6.91 -9.26 8.71
CA HIS A 123 -8.18 -9.01 9.42
C HIS A 123 -9.33 -9.85 8.90
N LEU A 124 -9.32 -10.17 7.60
CA LEU A 124 -10.32 -11.04 6.99
C LEU A 124 -9.99 -12.53 7.15
N GLY A 125 -8.83 -12.89 7.69
CA GLY A 125 -8.34 -14.27 7.70
C GLY A 125 -8.06 -14.81 6.31
N LEU A 126 -7.77 -13.93 5.34
CA LEU A 126 -7.54 -14.28 3.93
C LEU A 126 -6.08 -14.09 3.55
N GLN A 127 -5.67 -14.80 2.50
CA GLN A 127 -4.36 -14.63 1.91
C GLN A 127 -4.32 -13.36 1.04
N PRO A 128 -3.22 -12.57 1.07
CA PRO A 128 -3.07 -11.44 0.16
C PRO A 128 -3.12 -11.88 -1.31
N SER A 129 -3.52 -10.95 -2.19
CA SER A 129 -3.49 -11.18 -3.64
C SER A 129 -2.08 -10.99 -4.20
N ARG A 130 -1.82 -11.52 -5.40
CA ARG A 130 -0.55 -11.28 -6.13
C ARG A 130 -0.25 -9.80 -6.35
N LEU A 131 -1.28 -8.95 -6.39
CA LEU A 131 -1.13 -7.49 -6.42
C LEU A 131 -0.37 -6.97 -5.20
N CYS A 132 -0.53 -7.59 -4.02
CA CYS A 132 0.21 -7.24 -2.81
C CYS A 132 1.72 -7.33 -3.00
N ALA A 133 2.23 -8.44 -3.57
CA ALA A 133 3.66 -8.59 -3.79
C ALA A 133 4.19 -7.65 -4.87
N ALA A 134 3.41 -7.39 -5.92
CA ALA A 134 3.77 -6.39 -6.93
C ALA A 134 3.85 -4.98 -6.33
N ASP A 135 2.87 -4.59 -5.52
CA ASP A 135 2.87 -3.33 -4.75
C ASP A 135 4.10 -3.22 -3.85
N LYS A 136 4.38 -4.23 -3.01
CA LYS A 136 5.56 -4.19 -2.13
C LYS A 136 6.87 -4.10 -2.90
N LEU A 137 7.01 -4.80 -4.01
CA LEU A 137 8.22 -4.71 -4.82
C LEU A 137 8.33 -3.37 -5.59
N ALA A 138 7.21 -2.69 -5.88
CA ALA A 138 7.16 -1.45 -6.67
C ALA A 138 8.09 -0.36 -6.14
N ILE A 139 8.21 -0.21 -4.82
CA ILE A 139 9.12 0.74 -4.16
C ILE A 139 10.58 0.66 -4.65
N THR A 140 11.02 -0.52 -5.11
CA THR A 140 12.38 -0.74 -5.63
C THR A 140 12.58 -0.21 -7.06
N PHE A 141 11.49 -0.02 -7.80
CA PHE A 141 11.46 0.50 -9.17
C PHE A 141 11.16 2.00 -9.24
N GLU A 142 10.78 2.59 -8.12
CA GLU A 142 10.36 3.97 -8.04
C GLU A 142 11.54 4.96 -8.01
N PRO A 143 11.57 5.95 -8.93
CA PRO A 143 12.63 6.95 -8.95
C PRO A 143 12.50 7.91 -7.78
N ALA A 144 13.65 8.28 -7.21
CA ALA A 144 13.76 9.28 -6.15
C ALA A 144 12.76 9.09 -5.00
N TYR A 145 12.45 7.83 -4.66
CA TYR A 145 11.48 7.48 -3.61
C TYR A 145 11.74 8.25 -2.31
N GLU A 146 12.99 8.26 -1.86
CA GLU A 146 13.44 8.95 -0.64
C GLU A 146 13.11 10.44 -0.67
N LEU A 147 13.37 11.10 -1.81
CA LEU A 147 13.08 12.52 -1.97
C LEU A 147 11.57 12.78 -1.91
N ARG A 148 10.77 11.92 -2.55
CA ARG A 148 9.30 12.06 -2.60
C ARG A 148 8.66 11.86 -1.23
N VAL A 149 9.08 10.86 -0.46
CA VAL A 149 8.58 10.66 0.92
C VAL A 149 9.05 11.75 1.89
N ILE A 150 10.19 12.41 1.60
CA ILE A 150 10.63 13.61 2.34
C ILE A 150 9.75 14.81 1.99
N LEU A 151 9.53 15.09 0.70
CA LEU A 151 8.79 16.27 0.23
C LEU A 151 7.30 16.20 0.59
N SER A 152 6.71 15.00 0.56
CA SER A 152 5.33 14.77 1.01
C SER A 152 5.18 14.82 2.53
N GLY A 153 6.26 14.56 3.27
CA GLY A 153 6.29 14.46 4.73
C GLY A 153 5.97 13.07 5.30
N GLU A 154 5.65 12.09 4.45
CA GLU A 154 5.30 10.71 4.85
C GLU A 154 6.39 10.04 5.67
N VAL A 155 7.66 10.36 5.38
CA VAL A 155 8.81 9.75 6.05
C VAL A 155 8.77 9.93 7.57
N GLN A 156 8.13 11.00 8.08
CA GLN A 156 8.00 11.23 9.51
C GLN A 156 7.05 10.21 10.16
N GLU A 157 5.97 9.84 9.48
CA GLU A 157 5.03 8.80 9.91
C GLU A 157 5.68 7.42 9.84
N TYR A 158 6.34 7.11 8.73
CA TYR A 158 7.04 5.83 8.55
C TYR A 158 8.15 5.61 9.59
N LEU A 159 8.99 6.61 9.85
CA LEU A 159 10.05 6.48 10.85
C LEU A 159 9.48 6.29 12.26
N ARG A 160 8.41 7.01 12.61
CA ARG A 160 7.72 6.87 13.90
C ARG A 160 7.17 5.45 14.08
N HIS A 161 6.52 4.90 13.05
CA HIS A 161 5.99 3.54 13.09
C HIS A 161 7.07 2.47 13.10
N ALA A 162 8.16 2.68 12.36
CA ALA A 162 9.31 1.79 12.37
C ALA A 162 9.99 1.73 13.74
N GLN A 163 10.20 2.89 14.39
CA GLN A 163 10.72 2.98 15.75
C GLN A 163 9.79 2.35 16.79
N ALA A 164 8.47 2.42 16.57
CA ALA A 164 7.46 1.76 17.38
C ALA A 164 7.34 0.25 17.11
N GLY A 165 8.14 -0.32 16.20
CA GLY A 165 8.14 -1.76 15.88
C GLY A 165 6.97 -2.23 15.01
N ARG A 166 6.23 -1.33 14.35
CA ARG A 166 5.11 -1.72 13.47
C ARG A 166 5.57 -2.54 12.26
N TYR A 167 6.80 -2.34 11.81
CA TYR A 167 7.40 -3.08 10.70
C TYR A 167 8.46 -4.05 11.22
N PRO A 168 8.10 -5.30 11.57
CA PRO A 168 9.05 -6.26 12.13
C PRO A 168 10.18 -6.61 11.15
N ASP A 169 9.91 -6.49 9.84
CA ASP A 169 10.85 -6.74 8.77
C ASP A 169 11.90 -5.62 8.60
N VAL A 170 11.71 -4.46 9.26
CA VAL A 170 12.57 -3.29 9.15
C VAL A 170 13.07 -2.89 10.54
N GLN A 171 14.22 -3.43 10.92
CA GLN A 171 14.90 -3.05 12.16
C GLN A 171 15.76 -1.80 11.91
N LEU A 172 15.32 -0.66 12.43
CA LEU A 172 16.09 0.58 12.36
C LEU A 172 16.99 0.73 13.57
N PRO A 173 18.31 0.91 13.37
CA PRO A 173 19.18 1.39 14.43
C PRO A 173 18.71 2.75 14.96
N GLU A 174 18.97 3.02 16.24
CA GLU A 174 18.73 4.34 16.81
C GLU A 174 19.52 5.41 16.03
N GLY A 175 18.89 6.54 15.73
CA GLY A 175 19.49 7.60 14.92
C GLY A 175 19.60 7.31 13.41
N ALA A 176 19.03 6.21 12.91
CA ALA A 176 19.01 5.91 11.48
C ALA A 176 18.34 7.02 10.65
N GLY A 177 19.06 7.54 9.66
CA GLY A 177 18.53 8.52 8.72
C GLY A 177 17.64 7.91 7.64
N VAL A 178 16.91 8.77 6.91
CA VAL A 178 15.96 8.39 5.85
C VAL A 178 16.55 7.46 4.80
N ARG A 179 17.81 7.67 4.40
CA ARG A 179 18.48 6.83 3.38
C ARG A 179 18.66 5.39 3.84
N LEU A 180 19.06 5.19 5.11
CA LEU A 180 19.22 3.85 5.65
C LEU A 180 17.85 3.18 5.80
N TRP A 181 16.85 3.91 6.32
CA TRP A 181 15.48 3.41 6.40
C TRP A 181 14.91 2.98 5.04
N ALA A 182 15.08 3.81 4.01
CA ALA A 182 14.59 3.50 2.67
C ALA A 182 15.31 2.28 2.08
N THR A 183 16.63 2.17 2.31
CA THR A 183 17.43 1.01 1.88
C THR A 183 16.92 -0.28 2.52
N LEU A 184 16.74 -0.28 3.85
CA LEU A 184 16.25 -1.43 4.59
C LEU A 184 14.80 -1.79 4.22
N THR A 185 13.93 -0.78 4.07
CA THR A 185 12.54 -0.97 3.64
C THR A 185 12.49 -1.58 2.24
N LYS A 186 13.23 -1.06 1.27
CA LYS A 186 13.32 -1.61 -0.09
C LYS A 186 13.82 -3.06 -0.09
N ALA A 187 14.86 -3.36 0.71
CA ALA A 187 15.40 -4.71 0.84
C ALA A 187 14.38 -5.68 1.45
N ALA A 188 13.71 -5.27 2.53
CA ALA A 188 12.69 -6.06 3.21
C ALA A 188 11.48 -6.34 2.29
N MET A 189 10.96 -5.30 1.62
CA MET A 189 9.83 -5.46 0.71
C MET A 189 10.18 -6.33 -0.50
N ARG A 190 11.39 -6.17 -1.04
CA ARG A 190 11.90 -7.04 -2.12
C ARG A 190 11.94 -8.49 -1.66
N HIS A 191 12.59 -8.76 -0.53
CA HIS A 191 12.70 -10.12 0.00
C HIS A 191 11.33 -10.74 0.22
N TRP A 192 10.41 -10.01 0.89
CA TRP A 192 9.06 -10.49 1.15
C TRP A 192 8.31 -10.82 -0.14
N ALA A 193 8.33 -9.92 -1.13
CA ALA A 193 7.62 -10.11 -2.40
C ALA A 193 8.09 -11.37 -3.14
N TRP A 194 9.41 -11.55 -3.29
CA TRP A 194 9.96 -12.74 -3.97
C TRP A 194 9.69 -14.05 -3.23
N THR A 195 9.74 -14.03 -1.90
CA THR A 195 9.48 -15.22 -1.09
C THR A 195 8.02 -15.68 -1.17
N HIS A 196 7.07 -14.76 -1.32
CA HIS A 196 5.64 -15.07 -1.22
C HIS A 196 4.92 -15.11 -2.57
N ALA A 197 5.45 -14.48 -3.62
CA ALA A 197 4.77 -14.29 -4.91
C ALA A 197 4.10 -15.56 -5.48
N ALA A 198 4.76 -16.71 -5.39
CA ALA A 198 4.26 -17.97 -5.92
C ALA A 198 3.00 -18.48 -5.21
N VAL A 199 2.83 -18.18 -3.92
CA VAL A 199 1.75 -18.74 -3.09
C VAL A 199 0.58 -17.79 -2.89
N LEU A 200 0.65 -16.53 -3.33
CA LEU A 200 -0.41 -15.54 -3.16
C LEU A 200 -1.58 -15.78 -4.11
N THR A 201 -2.77 -15.34 -3.70
CA THR A 201 -4.01 -15.48 -4.47
C THR A 201 -3.86 -14.84 -5.86
N PRO A 202 -4.01 -15.60 -6.96
CA PRO A 202 -3.86 -15.07 -8.30
C PRO A 202 -4.99 -14.09 -8.67
N GLU A 203 -4.75 -13.31 -9.71
CA GLU A 203 -5.79 -12.52 -10.37
C GLU A 203 -6.90 -13.41 -10.93
N PRO A 204 -8.16 -12.92 -11.03
CA PRO A 204 -9.26 -13.71 -11.57
C PRO A 204 -8.96 -14.22 -12.99
N GLY A 205 -8.92 -15.55 -13.16
CA GLY A 205 -8.58 -16.20 -14.43
C GLY A 205 -7.07 -16.39 -14.67
N GLY A 206 -6.22 -16.02 -13.70
CA GLY A 206 -4.79 -16.30 -13.71
C GLY A 206 -4.45 -17.76 -13.39
N PRO A 207 -3.20 -18.19 -13.61
CA PRO A 207 -2.76 -19.55 -13.30
C PRO A 207 -2.79 -19.80 -11.79
N SER A 208 -3.38 -20.95 -11.41
CA SER A 208 -3.41 -21.48 -10.04
C SER A 208 -2.05 -21.95 -9.58
#